data_AF-A0A9D9WBB7-F1
#
_entry.id   AF-A0A9D9WBB7-F1
#
_cell.length_a   1.000
_cell.length_b   1.000
_cell.length_c   1.000
_cell.angle_alpha   90.00
_cell.angle_beta   90.00
_cell.angle_gamma   90.00
#
_symmetry.space_group_name_H-M   'P 1'
#
loop_
_entity.id
_entity.type
_entity.pdbx_description
1 polymer ?
#
loop_
_entity_poly.entity_id
_entity_poly.type
_entity_poly.pdbx_seq_one_letter_code
_entity_poly.pdbx_strand_id
1 'polypeptide(L)'
;MFSVNGHAIAGKTVWESQNIHVLANTTYTFEVWAMNVCCKPSDAFPDPASTNPASLRFDIVIGSEITTLGNMDTNLNAGIWDSFSTNWLSGTSTDITLRITDTNTEIFGNDFAIDDIRFLSPVPEPDTYAMFLLGLGLLGFMSAYRKGRVN
;
A
#
# COMPACT_ATOMS: atom_id res chain seq x y z
N MET A 1 -3.51 -4.35 13.94
CA MET A 1 -2.66 -3.32 14.57
C MET A 1 -1.46 -3.92 15.28
N PHE A 2 -0.28 -3.31 15.15
CA PHE A 2 0.84 -3.45 16.10
C PHE A 2 1.45 -2.08 16.40
N SER A 3 2.10 -1.94 17.56
CA SER A 3 2.75 -0.69 17.99
C SER A 3 4.26 -0.89 18.11
N VAL A 4 5.00 0.18 17.82
CA VAL A 4 6.46 0.21 17.74
C VAL A 4 6.96 1.39 18.58
N ASN A 5 7.97 1.10 19.39
CA ASN A 5 8.72 2.12 20.12
C ASN A 5 9.75 2.75 19.19
N GLY A 6 9.89 4.07 19.25
CA GLY A 6 10.92 4.79 18.51
C GLY A 6 12.32 4.28 18.83
N HIS A 7 13.26 4.43 17.89
CA HIS A 7 14.62 3.92 18.05
C HIS A 7 15.69 4.90 17.57
N ALA A 8 16.77 5.06 18.35
CA ALA A 8 17.93 5.90 18.02
C ALA A 8 18.75 5.50 16.77
N ILE A 9 18.38 4.42 16.07
CA ILE A 9 19.18 3.85 14.97
C ILE A 9 18.41 4.07 13.68
N ALA A 10 19.04 4.81 12.76
CA ALA A 10 18.45 5.09 11.46
C ALA A 10 18.23 3.81 10.66
N GLY A 11 17.13 3.79 9.91
CA GLY A 11 16.87 2.72 8.95
C GLY A 11 16.48 1.39 9.60
N LYS A 12 15.92 1.43 10.82
CA LYS A 12 15.43 0.22 11.48
C LYS A 12 14.19 -0.31 10.76
N THR A 13 14.31 -1.53 10.25
CA THR A 13 13.14 -2.28 9.75
C THR A 13 12.25 -2.64 10.93
N VAL A 14 11.01 -2.17 10.88
CA VAL A 14 10.00 -2.37 11.93
C VAL A 14 8.99 -3.45 11.56
N TRP A 15 8.82 -3.69 10.25
CA TRP A 15 8.01 -4.77 9.73
C TRP A 15 8.51 -5.20 8.36
N GLU A 16 8.41 -6.50 8.09
CA GLU A 16 8.76 -7.09 6.81
C GLU A 16 7.79 -8.25 6.52
N SER A 17 7.30 -8.33 5.29
CA SER A 17 6.41 -9.41 4.87
C SER A 17 7.16 -10.73 4.67
N GLN A 18 6.42 -11.83 4.60
CA GLN A 18 6.91 -13.01 3.89
C GLN A 18 7.06 -12.70 2.39
N ASN A 19 7.71 -13.58 1.64
CA ASN A 19 7.76 -13.46 0.17
C ASN A 19 6.33 -13.47 -0.39
N ILE A 20 6.06 -12.52 -1.30
CA ILE A 20 4.80 -12.36 -2.02
C ILE A 20 5.06 -12.66 -3.49
N HIS A 21 4.36 -13.65 -4.01
CA HIS A 21 4.38 -13.94 -5.44
C HIS A 21 3.55 -12.91 -6.20
N VAL A 22 4.15 -12.31 -7.23
CA VAL A 22 3.51 -11.33 -8.11
C VAL A 22 3.57 -11.82 -9.55
N LEU A 23 2.60 -11.37 -10.35
CA LEU A 23 2.64 -11.56 -11.80
C LEU A 23 3.49 -10.46 -12.41
N ALA A 24 4.30 -10.82 -13.39
CA ALA A 24 5.06 -9.85 -14.18
C ALA A 24 4.10 -8.88 -14.90
N ASN A 25 4.59 -7.67 -15.14
CA ASN A 25 3.90 -6.58 -15.85
C ASN A 25 2.48 -6.29 -15.31
N THR A 26 2.33 -6.35 -13.99
CA THR A 26 1.06 -6.13 -13.29
C THR A 26 1.22 -4.97 -12.31
N THR A 27 0.27 -4.03 -12.32
CA THR A 27 0.27 -2.89 -11.40
C THR A 27 -0.47 -3.25 -10.12
N TYR A 28 0.23 -3.24 -8.99
CA TYR A 28 -0.32 -3.47 -7.66
C TYR A 28 -0.50 -2.16 -6.91
N THR A 29 -1.42 -2.13 -5.94
CA THR A 29 -1.60 -1.01 -5.02
C THR A 29 -1.14 -1.42 -3.62
N PHE A 30 -0.18 -0.68 -3.07
CA PHE A 30 0.22 -0.79 -1.66
C PHE A 30 -0.55 0.22 -0.83
N GLU A 31 -1.09 -0.21 0.31
CA GLU A 31 -1.78 0.65 1.27
C GLU A 31 -1.37 0.30 2.70
N VAL A 32 -1.34 1.30 3.57
CA VAL A 32 -1.05 1.13 5.00
C VAL A 32 -1.65 2.28 5.79
N TRP A 33 -2.05 1.99 7.02
CA TRP A 33 -2.46 2.98 8.01
C TRP A 33 -1.42 3.10 9.11
N ALA A 34 -1.13 4.33 9.52
CA ALA A 34 -0.23 4.61 10.62
C ALA A 34 -0.76 5.75 11.50
N MET A 35 -0.50 5.66 12.80
CA MET A 35 -0.76 6.74 13.75
C MET A 35 0.42 6.94 14.67
N ASN A 36 0.61 8.17 15.11
CA ASN A 36 1.45 8.46 16.27
C ASN A 36 0.73 7.97 17.54
N VAL A 37 1.43 7.25 18.41
CA VAL A 37 0.88 6.79 19.70
C VAL A 37 1.40 7.60 20.88
N CYS A 38 2.49 8.35 20.70
CA CYS A 38 3.09 9.17 21.73
C CYS A 38 2.68 10.64 21.61
N CYS A 39 2.71 11.29 22.75
CA CYS A 39 1.69 12.23 23.18
C CYS A 39 2.01 13.69 22.83
N LYS A 40 0.94 14.48 22.61
CA LYS A 40 1.00 15.94 22.62
C LYS A 40 1.43 16.41 24.02
N PRO A 41 2.25 17.47 24.17
CA PRO A 41 2.69 17.92 25.47
C PRO A 41 1.44 18.43 26.19
N SER A 42 1.24 17.92 27.39
CA SER A 42 0.14 18.32 28.25
C SER A 42 0.68 18.42 29.67
N ASP A 43 -0.08 19.02 30.58
CA ASP A 43 0.32 19.09 31.98
C ASP A 43 0.55 17.70 32.59
N ALA A 44 -0.06 16.64 32.02
CA ALA A 44 0.14 15.25 32.39
C ALA A 44 1.37 14.59 31.72
N PHE A 45 1.84 15.14 30.60
CA PHE A 45 3.00 14.67 29.84
C PHE A 45 3.82 15.88 29.37
N PRO A 46 4.68 16.46 30.25
CA PRO A 46 5.44 17.67 29.95
C PRO A 46 6.66 17.44 29.03
N ASP A 47 6.82 16.24 28.49
CA ASP A 47 7.94 15.86 27.62
C ASP A 47 7.84 16.60 26.26
N PRO A 48 8.93 17.22 25.75
CA PRO A 48 8.99 17.76 24.39
C PRO A 48 8.77 16.72 23.27
N ALA A 49 8.63 15.43 23.61
CA ALA A 49 8.31 14.31 22.73
C ALA A 49 7.33 14.64 21.58
N SER A 50 6.37 15.53 21.76
CA SER A 50 5.36 15.76 20.74
C SER A 50 5.81 16.42 19.43
N THR A 51 7.05 16.89 19.29
CA THR A 51 7.46 17.60 18.06
C THR A 51 7.98 16.68 16.97
N ASN A 52 8.20 15.40 17.31
CA ASN A 52 8.92 14.46 16.46
C ASN A 52 8.03 13.23 16.18
N PRO A 53 7.04 13.34 15.26
CA PRO A 53 6.24 12.19 14.88
C PRO A 53 7.09 11.17 14.13
N ALA A 54 6.57 9.96 14.01
CA ALA A 54 7.27 8.92 13.27
C ALA A 54 7.32 9.17 11.78
N SER A 55 8.48 8.91 11.18
CA SER A 55 8.72 9.02 9.74
C SER A 55 8.97 7.63 9.16
N LEU A 56 7.98 7.12 8.44
CA LEU A 56 8.00 5.77 7.87
C LEU A 56 8.41 5.82 6.40
N ARG A 57 9.26 4.87 5.98
CA ARG A 57 9.56 4.58 4.58
C ARG A 57 9.01 3.21 4.21
N PHE A 58 8.38 3.15 3.05
CA PHE A 58 7.80 1.93 2.49
C PHE A 58 8.63 1.49 1.29
N ASP A 59 9.08 0.25 1.30
CA ASP A 59 9.98 -0.30 0.29
C ASP A 59 9.45 -1.65 -0.24
N ILE A 60 9.74 -1.91 -1.51
CA ILE A 60 9.72 -3.25 -2.11
C ILE A 60 11.16 -3.76 -2.21
N VAL A 61 11.37 -5.00 -1.77
CA VAL A 61 12.66 -5.67 -1.80
C VAL A 61 12.61 -6.83 -2.79
N ILE A 62 13.54 -6.86 -3.75
CA ILE A 62 13.68 -7.91 -4.76
C ILE A 62 15.12 -8.45 -4.69
N GLY A 63 15.30 -9.62 -4.06
CA GLY A 63 16.64 -10.12 -3.76
C GLY A 63 17.40 -9.13 -2.86
N SER A 64 18.45 -8.51 -3.39
CA SER A 64 19.22 -7.46 -2.70
C SER A 64 18.83 -6.03 -3.07
N GLU A 65 17.97 -5.85 -4.07
CA GLU A 65 17.53 -4.54 -4.55
C GLU A 65 16.39 -4.00 -3.69
N ILE A 66 16.41 -2.70 -3.42
CA ILE A 66 15.39 -1.99 -2.64
C ILE A 66 14.83 -0.87 -3.52
N THR A 67 13.53 -0.91 -3.76
CA THR A 67 12.77 0.14 -4.44
C THR A 67 11.88 0.85 -3.42
N THR A 68 12.11 2.14 -3.19
CA THR A 68 11.25 2.93 -2.30
C THR A 68 9.94 3.29 -2.99
N LEU A 69 8.84 2.92 -2.36
CA LEU A 69 7.48 3.26 -2.77
C LEU A 69 7.09 4.68 -2.34
N GLY A 70 7.59 5.10 -1.18
CA GLY A 70 7.40 6.44 -0.67
C GLY A 70 7.63 6.54 0.84
N ASN A 71 7.27 7.69 1.39
CA ASN A 71 7.43 8.02 2.79
C ASN A 71 6.15 8.64 3.35
N MET A 72 5.95 8.52 4.65
CA MET A 72 4.85 9.13 5.38
C MET A 72 5.28 9.51 6.79
N ASP A 73 5.01 10.74 7.18
CA ASP A 73 5.05 11.15 8.58
C ASP A 73 3.69 10.89 9.21
N THR A 74 3.70 10.33 10.42
CA THR A 74 2.48 10.17 11.22
C THR A 74 1.98 11.53 11.72
N ASN A 75 0.70 11.61 12.06
CA ASN A 75 0.13 12.82 12.62
C ASN A 75 0.89 13.27 13.87
N LEU A 76 1.09 14.58 14.02
CA LEU A 76 1.68 15.12 15.25
C LEU A 76 0.81 14.84 16.48
N ASN A 77 -0.51 14.84 16.32
CA ASN A 77 -1.43 14.52 17.41
C ASN A 77 -1.63 13.00 17.49
N ALA A 78 -1.40 12.45 18.66
CA ALA A 78 -1.60 11.03 18.93
C ALA A 78 -3.04 10.57 18.63
N GLY A 79 -3.18 9.32 18.19
CA GLY A 79 -4.47 8.66 17.99
C GLY A 79 -5.20 9.03 16.69
N ILE A 80 -4.61 9.90 15.85
CA ILE A 80 -5.12 10.17 14.51
C ILE A 80 -4.45 9.21 13.52
N TRP A 81 -5.29 8.41 12.86
CA TRP A 81 -4.88 7.49 11.80
C TRP A 81 -4.83 8.22 10.47
N ASP A 82 -3.66 8.23 9.86
CA ASP A 82 -3.44 8.68 8.49
C ASP A 82 -3.08 7.46 7.62
N SER A 83 -3.28 7.56 6.30
CA SER A 83 -3.00 6.47 5.36
C SER A 83 -2.00 6.87 4.28
N PHE A 84 -1.25 5.88 3.81
CA PHE A 84 -0.40 5.98 2.64
C PHE A 84 -0.88 4.97 1.59
N SER A 85 -0.96 5.39 0.34
CA SER A 85 -1.31 4.53 -0.80
C SER A 85 -0.50 4.91 -2.03
N THR A 86 0.02 3.91 -2.74
CA THR A 86 0.71 4.11 -4.01
C THR A 86 0.64 2.88 -4.91
N ASN A 87 0.79 3.11 -6.22
CA ASN A 87 0.84 2.05 -7.21
C ASN A 87 2.27 1.66 -7.53
N TRP A 88 2.49 0.38 -7.77
CA TRP A 88 3.77 -0.18 -8.19
C TRP A 88 3.59 -1.16 -9.35
N LEU A 89 4.37 -0.98 -10.42
CA LEU A 89 4.39 -1.89 -11.57
C LEU A 89 5.46 -2.96 -11.36
N SER A 90 5.08 -4.23 -11.45
CA SER A 90 5.99 -5.34 -11.13
C SER A 90 7.15 -5.55 -12.10
N GLY A 91 7.06 -5.00 -13.33
CA GLY A 91 8.08 -5.20 -14.36
C GLY A 91 8.28 -6.69 -14.63
N THR A 92 9.51 -7.19 -14.50
CA THR A 92 9.82 -8.62 -14.66
C THR A 92 9.85 -9.41 -13.35
N SER A 93 9.52 -8.77 -12.23
CA SER A 93 9.58 -9.40 -10.90
C SER A 93 8.48 -10.46 -10.74
N THR A 94 8.82 -11.55 -10.06
CA THR A 94 7.88 -12.63 -9.70
C THR A 94 7.75 -12.84 -8.20
N ASP A 95 8.69 -12.32 -7.43
CA ASP A 95 8.84 -12.51 -5.99
C ASP A 95 9.31 -11.19 -5.38
N ILE A 96 8.60 -10.72 -4.36
CA ILE A 96 8.91 -9.49 -3.65
C ILE A 96 8.73 -9.67 -2.15
N THR A 97 9.33 -8.78 -1.38
CA THR A 97 9.00 -8.57 0.03
C THR A 97 8.65 -7.10 0.24
N LEU A 98 7.65 -6.82 1.08
CA LEU A 98 7.32 -5.48 1.52
C LEU A 98 8.06 -5.18 2.82
N ARG A 99 8.65 -3.99 2.92
CA ARG A 99 9.39 -3.56 4.10
C ARG A 99 8.95 -2.18 4.55
N ILE A 100 8.74 -2.04 5.86
CA ILE A 100 8.48 -0.76 6.51
C ILE A 100 9.67 -0.45 7.41
N THR A 101 10.21 0.75 7.24
CA THR A 101 11.40 1.23 7.94
C THR A 101 11.05 2.51 8.70
N ASP A 102 11.36 2.55 9.99
CA ASP A 102 11.38 3.82 10.71
C ASP A 102 12.67 4.57 10.36
N THR A 103 12.50 5.80 9.92
CA THR A 103 13.58 6.69 9.47
C THR A 103 13.83 7.85 10.43
N ASN A 104 12.93 8.07 11.40
CA ASN A 104 13.17 9.02 12.46
C ASN A 104 14.01 8.34 13.57
N THR A 105 15.06 9.00 14.05
CA THR A 105 15.93 8.47 15.10
C THR A 105 15.74 9.14 16.44
N GLU A 106 14.76 10.04 16.55
CA GLU A 106 14.43 10.66 17.83
C GLU A 106 13.91 9.59 18.79
N ILE A 107 14.49 9.57 19.99
CA ILE A 107 14.17 8.58 21.02
C ILE A 107 12.83 8.92 21.70
N PHE A 108 12.40 10.17 21.61
CA PHE A 108 11.18 10.68 22.22
C PHE A 108 10.20 11.12 21.13
N GLY A 109 8.93 10.71 21.26
CA GLY A 109 7.84 11.15 20.38
C GLY A 109 7.56 10.28 19.16
N ASN A 110 8.58 9.55 18.72
CA ASN A 110 8.55 8.70 17.53
C ASN A 110 7.96 7.30 17.82
N ASP A 111 6.98 7.20 18.73
CA ASP A 111 6.27 5.95 18.90
C ASP A 111 5.07 5.94 17.98
N PHE A 112 4.82 4.83 17.31
CA PHE A 112 3.74 4.73 16.35
C PHE A 112 3.03 3.38 16.40
N ALA A 113 1.89 3.32 15.74
CA ALA A 113 1.18 2.09 15.45
C ALA A 113 0.88 2.00 13.96
N ILE A 114 0.92 0.77 13.44
CA ILE A 114 0.61 0.44 12.06
C ILE A 114 -0.57 -0.53 12.05
N ASP A 115 -1.47 -0.33 11.10
CA ASP A 115 -2.53 -1.29 10.79
C ASP A 115 -2.85 -1.36 9.30
N ASP A 116 -3.67 -2.35 8.93
CA ASP A 116 -4.28 -2.46 7.60
C ASP A 116 -3.26 -2.40 6.44
N ILE A 117 -2.10 -3.08 6.60
CA ILE A 117 -1.14 -3.25 5.51
C ILE A 117 -1.78 -4.12 4.41
N ARG A 118 -1.93 -3.56 3.21
CA ARG A 118 -2.55 -4.21 2.06
C ARG A 118 -1.67 -4.09 0.83
N PHE A 119 -1.65 -5.17 0.05
CA PHE A 119 -1.00 -5.21 -1.25
C PHE A 119 -1.94 -5.89 -2.23
N LEU A 120 -2.58 -5.07 -3.07
CA LEU A 120 -3.74 -5.45 -3.84
C LEU A 120 -3.32 -5.64 -5.30
N SER A 121 -3.64 -6.80 -5.87
CA SER A 121 -3.59 -6.99 -7.32
C SER A 121 -4.72 -6.20 -7.98
N PRO A 122 -4.54 -5.75 -9.23
CA PRO A 122 -5.63 -5.15 -9.97
C PRO A 122 -6.72 -6.20 -10.17
N VAL A 123 -7.98 -5.78 -10.04
CA VAL A 123 -9.10 -6.65 -10.38
C VAL A 123 -9.05 -6.85 -11.90
N PRO A 124 -8.90 -8.08 -12.41
CA PRO A 124 -9.04 -8.32 -13.84
C PRO A 124 -10.42 -7.80 -14.22
N GLU A 125 -10.51 -6.85 -15.16
CA GLU A 125 -11.80 -6.54 -15.74
C GLU A 125 -12.33 -7.87 -16.27
N PRO A 126 -13.46 -8.37 -15.73
CA PRO A 126 -13.92 -9.67 -16.15
C PRO A 126 -14.14 -9.61 -17.65
N ASP A 127 -14.09 -10.77 -18.30
CA ASP A 127 -14.44 -10.94 -19.71
C ASP A 127 -15.79 -10.31 -20.09
N THR A 128 -16.54 -9.69 -19.18
CA THR A 128 -17.64 -8.74 -19.41
C THR A 128 -17.51 -7.92 -20.69
N TYR A 129 -16.37 -7.31 -21.02
CA TYR A 129 -16.24 -6.60 -22.31
C TYR A 129 -16.24 -7.56 -23.51
N ALA A 130 -15.50 -8.68 -23.41
CA ALA A 130 -15.51 -9.72 -24.43
C ALA A 130 -16.90 -10.37 -24.57
N MET A 131 -17.58 -10.70 -23.48
CA MET A 131 -18.92 -11.26 -23.41
C MET A 131 -19.99 -10.27 -23.88
N PHE A 132 -19.83 -8.98 -23.57
CA PHE A 132 -20.68 -7.91 -24.09
C PHE A 132 -20.52 -7.78 -25.60
N LEU A 133 -19.29 -7.74 -26.11
CA LEU A 133 -19.00 -7.68 -27.55
C LEU A 133 -19.44 -8.96 -28.29
N LEU A 134 -19.25 -10.13 -27.70
CA LEU A 134 -19.75 -11.41 -28.23
C LEU A 134 -21.28 -11.43 -28.25
N GLY A 135 -21.93 -10.97 -27.17
CA GLY A 135 -23.38 -10.84 -27.10
C GLY A 135 -23.95 -9.88 -28.14
N LEU A 136 -23.35 -8.70 -28.29
CA LEU A 136 -23.69 -7.73 -29.34
C LEU A 136 -23.43 -8.28 -30.75
N GLY A 137 -22.31 -8.98 -30.95
CA GLY A 137 -21.95 -9.62 -32.21
C GLY A 137 -22.97 -10.69 -32.61
N LEU A 138 -23.38 -11.55 -31.67
CA LEU A 138 -24.42 -12.56 -31.88
C LEU A 138 -25.78 -11.92 -32.21
N LEU A 139 -26.18 -10.86 -31.50
CA LEU A 139 -27.42 -10.11 -31.78
C LEU A 139 -27.40 -9.45 -33.17
N GLY A 140 -26.27 -8.84 -33.55
CA GLY A 140 -26.05 -8.29 -34.89
C GLY A 140 -26.13 -9.36 -35.98
N PHE A 141 -25.51 -10.52 -35.76
CA PHE A 141 -25.54 -11.64 -36.70
C PHE A 141 -26.96 -12.20 -36.87
N MET A 142 -27.68 -12.42 -35.77
CA MET A 142 -29.07 -12.92 -35.79
C MET A 142 -30.03 -11.95 -36.51
N SER A 143 -29.85 -10.65 -36.32
CA SER A 143 -30.67 -9.62 -36.99
C SER A 143 -30.36 -9.50 -38.49
N ALA A 144 -29.10 -9.63 -38.90
CA ALA A 144 -28.71 -9.71 -40.31
C ALA A 144 -29.27 -10.97 -41.00
N TYR A 145 -29.20 -12.12 -40.34
CA TYR A 145 -29.73 -13.39 -40.86
C TYR A 145 -31.25 -13.38 -41.07
N ARG A 146 -32.00 -12.76 -40.14
CA ARG A 146 -33.46 -12.60 -40.31
C ARG A 146 -33.81 -11.75 -41.53
N LYS A 147 -33.02 -10.72 -41.82
CA LYS A 147 -33.29 -9.79 -42.93
C LYS A 147 -33.05 -10.42 -44.31
N GLY A 148 -32.13 -11.39 -44.41
CA GLY A 148 -31.82 -12.10 -45.67
C GLY A 148 -32.79 -13.21 -46.07
N ARG A 149 -33.67 -13.68 -45.17
CA ARG A 149 -34.66 -14.75 -45.45
C ARG A 149 -36.06 -14.24 -45.84
N VAL A 150 -36.29 -12.92 -45.80
CA VAL A 150 -37.61 -12.30 -46.08
C VAL A 150 -37.69 -11.74 -47.51
N ASN A 151 -36.69 -11.98 -48.36
CA ASN A 151 -36.68 -11.64 -49.77
C ASN A 151 -36.82 -12.87 -50.65
#